data_AF-G5IG58-F1
#
_entry.id   AF-G5IG58-F1
#
_cell.length_a   1.000
_cell.length_b   1.000
_cell.length_c   1.000
_cell.angle_alpha   90.00
_cell.angle_beta   90.00
_cell.angle_gamma   90.00
#
_symmetry.space_group_name_H-M   'P 1'
#
loop_
_entity.id
_entity.type
_entity.pdbx_description
1 polymer ?
#
loop_
_entity_poly.entity_id
_entity_poly.type
_entity_poly.pdbx_seq_one_letter_code
_entity_poly.pdbx_strand_id
1 'polypeptide(L)'
;MIVILILIVLLAMFQVTMTDYLVNNPDFYQLDAYTWESDDFRALQLGELVASLPVDGNLDYDMLTTLMIEQEYDLTKLKETSYHKERLVERRGADYQKLRHAYESIFADLKYFPIPESTDASVPEVTFENGWMDKRTYGGERGHEGCDIMGTERERGFYPVLSMSDGVVEKVGWLEKGGWRIGIRAPSGLYLYYAHLYSYSRDWQEGDVVKAGELLGFMGDTGYSAVEGTVGNFDVHLHVGFYIKTDHYDELSVNPYWALRYLEKNRIKVKF
;
A
#
# COMPACT_ATOMS: atom_id res chain seq x y z
N MET A 1 -32.50 -10.54 52.32
CA MET A 1 -33.22 -9.79 51.27
C MET A 1 -32.68 -8.37 51.10
N ILE A 2 -32.62 -7.54 52.16
CA ILE A 2 -32.11 -6.16 52.09
C ILE A 2 -30.63 -6.08 51.64
N VAL A 3 -29.75 -6.92 52.19
CA VAL A 3 -28.31 -6.93 51.82
C VAL A 3 -28.10 -7.28 50.34
N ILE A 4 -28.88 -8.22 49.82
CA ILE A 4 -28.84 -8.62 48.41
C ILE A 4 -29.28 -7.45 47.52
N LEU A 5 -30.32 -6.72 47.92
CA LEU A 5 -30.81 -5.54 47.19
C LEU A 5 -29.73 -4.43 47.12
N ILE A 6 -29.02 -4.18 48.23
CA ILE A 6 -27.94 -3.19 48.29
C ILE A 6 -26.79 -3.57 47.36
N LEU A 7 -26.39 -4.85 47.33
CA LEU A 7 -25.31 -5.32 46.45
C LEU A 7 -25.68 -5.18 44.96
N ILE A 8 -26.93 -5.45 44.59
CA ILE A 8 -27.41 -5.27 43.20
C ILE A 8 -27.35 -3.79 42.81
N VAL A 9 -27.75 -2.87 43.69
CA VAL A 9 -27.69 -1.43 43.42
C VAL A 9 -26.24 -0.94 43.28
N LEU A 10 -25.33 -1.41 44.15
CA LEU A 10 -23.90 -1.09 44.03
C LEU A 10 -23.28 -1.62 42.73
N LEU A 11 -23.64 -2.84 42.33
CA LEU A 11 -23.16 -3.42 41.07
C LEU A 11 -23.70 -2.65 39.86
N ALA A 12 -24.97 -2.25 39.87
CA ALA A 12 -25.56 -1.46 38.80
C ALA A 12 -24.91 -0.07 38.70
N MET A 13 -24.67 0.60 39.82
CA MET A 13 -23.94 1.88 39.83
C MET A 13 -22.51 1.72 39.33
N PHE A 14 -21.78 0.70 39.80
CA PHE A 14 -20.43 0.42 39.32
C PHE A 14 -20.42 0.16 37.81
N GLN A 15 -21.35 -0.65 37.30
CA GLN A 15 -21.45 -0.98 35.88
C GLN A 15 -21.76 0.26 35.05
N VAL A 16 -22.71 1.11 35.47
CA VAL A 16 -23.04 2.37 34.77
C VAL A 16 -21.85 3.31 34.79
N THR A 17 -21.21 3.52 35.94
CA THR A 17 -20.04 4.41 36.05
C THR A 17 -18.84 3.89 35.26
N MET A 18 -18.56 2.59 35.28
CA MET A 18 -17.48 2.00 34.49
C MET A 18 -17.77 2.05 33.00
N THR A 19 -19.01 1.78 32.59
CA THR A 19 -19.40 1.87 31.16
C THR A 19 -19.29 3.31 30.69
N ASP A 20 -19.81 4.28 31.46
CA ASP A 20 -19.69 5.70 31.16
C ASP A 20 -18.21 6.15 31.11
N TYR A 21 -17.40 5.71 32.08
CA TYR A 21 -15.96 5.98 32.08
C TYR A 21 -15.26 5.43 30.85
N LEU A 22 -15.51 4.16 30.48
CA LEU A 22 -14.88 3.51 29.33
C LEU A 22 -15.38 4.10 27.99
N VAL A 23 -16.66 4.47 27.89
CA VAL A 23 -17.25 5.11 26.70
C VAL A 23 -16.74 6.55 26.54
N ASN A 24 -16.47 7.26 27.63
CA ASN A 24 -16.00 8.65 27.61
C ASN A 24 -14.47 8.79 27.69
N ASN A 25 -13.77 7.72 28.07
CA ASN A 25 -12.31 7.61 28.09
C ASN A 25 -11.89 6.29 27.45
N PRO A 26 -12.21 6.07 26.15
CA PRO A 26 -11.63 4.97 25.44
C PRO A 26 -10.12 5.17 25.44
N ASP A 27 -9.39 4.21 25.98
CA ASP A 27 -7.96 4.19 25.79
C ASP A 27 -7.72 3.85 24.32
N PHE A 28 -7.29 4.84 23.54
CA PHE A 28 -6.90 4.65 22.14
C PHE A 28 -5.55 3.92 22.07
N TYR A 29 -5.47 2.71 22.61
CA TYR A 29 -4.27 1.85 22.56
C TYR A 29 -3.85 1.56 21.11
N GLN A 30 -4.79 1.66 20.18
CA GLN A 30 -4.57 1.48 18.74
C GLN A 30 -3.81 2.65 18.09
N LEU A 31 -3.63 3.80 18.76
CA LEU A 31 -2.94 4.97 18.20
C LEU A 31 -1.88 5.51 19.16
N ASP A 32 -0.64 5.48 18.73
CA ASP A 32 0.53 6.05 19.41
C ASP A 32 1.61 6.50 18.41
N ALA A 33 2.75 6.96 18.92
CA ALA A 33 3.83 7.51 18.12
C ALA A 33 4.50 6.50 17.16
N TYR A 34 4.35 5.19 17.40
CA TYR A 34 4.97 4.10 16.63
C TYR A 34 3.98 3.40 15.69
N THR A 35 2.70 3.74 15.79
CA THR A 35 1.61 3.11 15.03
C THR A 35 1.83 3.10 13.52
N TRP A 36 2.36 4.18 12.95
CA TRP A 36 2.71 4.29 11.53
C TRP A 36 3.89 3.41 11.07
N GLU A 37 4.52 2.67 11.99
CA GLU A 37 5.55 1.67 11.71
C GLU A 37 5.09 0.24 12.04
N SER A 38 3.86 0.08 12.53
CA SER A 38 3.32 -1.22 12.95
C SER A 38 3.03 -2.13 11.76
N ASP A 39 3.05 -3.45 12.00
CA ASP A 39 2.68 -4.42 10.98
C ASP A 39 1.24 -4.27 10.50
N ASP A 40 0.34 -3.86 11.40
CA ASP A 40 -1.08 -3.61 11.09
C ASP A 40 -1.24 -2.41 10.12
N PHE A 41 -0.53 -1.31 10.38
CA PHE A 41 -0.47 -0.17 9.46
C PHE A 41 0.10 -0.59 8.09
N ARG A 42 1.22 -1.32 8.11
CA ARG A 42 1.91 -1.77 6.90
C ARG A 42 1.09 -2.74 6.06
N ALA A 43 0.21 -3.53 6.67
CA ALA A 43 -0.70 -4.45 5.96
C ALA A 43 -1.73 -3.70 5.09
N LEU A 44 -2.03 -2.44 5.44
CA LEU A 44 -2.84 -1.49 4.69
C LEU A 44 -4.21 -2.06 4.27
N GLN A 45 -4.90 -2.76 5.16
CA GLN A 45 -6.12 -3.51 4.82
C GLN A 45 -7.31 -2.59 4.51
N LEU A 46 -7.37 -2.03 3.28
CA LEU A 46 -8.38 -1.04 2.88
C LEU A 46 -9.79 -1.61 2.70
N GLY A 47 -9.89 -2.90 2.34
CA GLY A 47 -11.17 -3.48 1.93
C GLY A 47 -11.71 -2.93 0.61
N GLU A 48 -12.72 -3.62 0.07
CA GLU A 48 -13.29 -3.28 -1.25
C GLU A 48 -13.99 -1.92 -1.26
N LEU A 49 -14.59 -1.50 -0.14
CA LEU A 49 -15.33 -0.25 -0.05
C LEU A 49 -14.41 0.95 -0.28
N VAL A 50 -13.28 1.00 0.43
CA VAL A 50 -12.31 2.10 0.32
C VAL A 50 -11.47 1.96 -0.95
N ALA A 51 -11.07 0.75 -1.33
CA ALA A 51 -10.35 0.52 -2.58
C ALA A 51 -11.20 0.83 -3.83
N SER A 52 -12.53 0.89 -3.73
CA SER A 52 -13.40 1.28 -4.85
C SER A 52 -13.67 2.77 -4.96
N LEU A 53 -13.11 3.60 -4.06
CA LEU A 53 -13.28 5.05 -4.13
C LEU A 53 -12.63 5.62 -5.41
N PRO A 54 -13.11 6.77 -5.93
CA PRO A 54 -12.51 7.40 -7.10
C PRO A 54 -11.04 7.80 -6.88
N VAL A 55 -10.24 7.68 -7.94
CA VAL A 55 -8.86 8.19 -8.01
C VAL A 55 -8.88 9.59 -8.64
N ASP A 56 -9.34 10.58 -7.88
CA ASP A 56 -9.52 11.96 -8.35
C ASP A 56 -8.61 12.98 -7.62
N GLY A 57 -7.70 12.48 -6.77
CA GLY A 57 -6.81 13.30 -5.95
C GLY A 57 -7.44 13.89 -4.68
N ASN A 58 -8.69 13.54 -4.36
CA ASN A 58 -9.42 14.08 -3.19
C ASN A 58 -9.77 12.99 -2.16
N LEU A 59 -8.91 11.98 -1.99
CA LEU A 59 -9.11 10.98 -0.93
C LEU A 59 -9.18 11.68 0.43
N ASP A 60 -10.26 11.43 1.18
CA ASP A 60 -10.42 11.98 2.52
C ASP A 60 -9.49 11.24 3.50
N TYR A 61 -8.34 11.84 3.78
CA TYR A 61 -7.35 11.27 4.70
C TYR A 61 -7.82 11.26 6.15
N ASP A 62 -8.71 12.16 6.56
CA ASP A 62 -9.29 12.12 7.90
C ASP A 62 -10.25 10.92 8.02
N MET A 63 -11.06 10.66 6.99
CA MET A 63 -11.89 9.45 6.90
C MET A 63 -11.02 8.20 6.99
N LEU A 64 -10.01 8.06 6.13
CA LEU A 64 -9.15 6.88 6.09
C LEU A 64 -8.46 6.66 7.43
N THR A 65 -7.86 7.70 8.00
CA THR A 65 -7.14 7.62 9.29
C THR A 65 -8.08 7.21 10.41
N THR A 66 -9.24 7.85 10.51
CA THR A 66 -10.21 7.60 11.58
C THR A 66 -10.74 6.17 11.51
N LEU A 67 -11.16 5.72 10.32
CA LEU A 67 -11.70 4.37 10.15
C LEU A 67 -10.63 3.31 10.37
N MET A 68 -9.39 3.54 9.93
CA MET A 68 -8.28 2.62 10.20
C MET A 68 -8.05 2.46 11.70
N ILE A 69 -8.06 3.55 12.47
CA ILE A 69 -7.95 3.43 13.93
C ILE A 69 -9.15 2.66 14.49
N GLU A 70 -10.38 3.08 14.16
CA GLU A 70 -11.61 2.52 14.74
C GLU A 70 -11.86 1.04 14.40
N GLN A 71 -11.32 0.56 13.28
CA GLN A 71 -11.46 -0.82 12.81
C GLN A 71 -10.19 -1.64 12.98
N GLU A 72 -9.28 -1.25 13.89
CA GLU A 72 -8.06 -2.02 14.18
C GLU A 72 -7.20 -2.27 12.92
N TYR A 73 -7.11 -1.26 12.06
CA TYR A 73 -6.37 -1.25 10.79
C TYR A 73 -6.85 -2.30 9.76
N ASP A 74 -8.06 -2.86 9.94
CA ASP A 74 -8.72 -3.78 9.02
C ASP A 74 -10.08 -3.25 8.56
N LEU A 75 -10.10 -2.62 7.38
CA LEU A 75 -11.32 -2.14 6.72
C LEU A 75 -11.96 -3.18 5.80
N THR A 76 -11.49 -4.44 5.76
CA THR A 76 -12.05 -5.47 4.85
C THR A 76 -13.51 -5.79 5.12
N LYS A 77 -13.98 -5.53 6.34
CA LYS A 77 -15.38 -5.72 6.77
C LYS A 77 -16.17 -4.42 6.87
N LEU A 78 -15.59 -3.29 6.45
CA LEU A 78 -16.20 -1.97 6.52
C LEU A 78 -17.46 -1.91 5.64
N LYS A 79 -18.52 -1.30 6.16
CA LYS A 79 -19.83 -1.20 5.47
C LYS A 79 -20.19 0.22 5.05
N GLU A 80 -19.66 1.21 5.75
CA GLU A 80 -19.93 2.63 5.53
C GLU A 80 -18.69 3.45 5.84
N THR A 81 -18.63 4.67 5.32
CA THR A 81 -17.47 5.57 5.45
C THR A 81 -17.73 6.77 6.36
N SER A 82 -18.85 6.78 7.09
CA SER A 82 -19.10 7.79 8.12
C SER A 82 -18.11 7.65 9.27
N TYR A 83 -17.58 8.76 9.76
CA TYR A 83 -16.55 8.78 10.79
C TYR A 83 -16.70 10.01 11.71
N HIS A 84 -16.13 9.93 12.92
CA HIS A 84 -16.10 11.02 13.89
C HIS A 84 -14.71 11.15 14.52
N LYS A 85 -13.94 12.17 14.10
CA LYS A 85 -12.52 12.30 14.48
C LYS A 85 -12.27 13.12 15.75
N GLU A 86 -13.27 13.86 16.23
CA GLU A 86 -13.09 14.92 17.23
C GLU A 86 -12.41 14.39 18.49
N ARG A 87 -12.90 13.26 19.04
CA ARG A 87 -12.35 12.64 20.24
C ARG A 87 -10.92 12.14 20.04
N LEU A 88 -10.59 11.58 18.88
CA LEU A 88 -9.25 11.11 18.55
C LEU A 88 -8.26 12.28 18.47
N VAL A 89 -8.65 13.34 17.76
CA VAL A 89 -7.82 14.53 17.59
C VAL A 89 -7.61 15.27 18.91
N GLU A 90 -8.66 15.41 19.74
CA GLU A 90 -8.55 16.06 21.05
C GLU A 90 -7.60 15.34 22.01
N ARG A 91 -7.56 14.00 21.96
CA ARG A 91 -6.79 13.18 22.90
C ARG A 91 -5.39 12.81 22.39
N ARG A 92 -5.24 12.54 21.09
CA ARG A 92 -4.04 12.00 20.44
C ARG A 92 -3.69 12.77 19.16
N GLY A 93 -3.92 14.08 19.14
CA GLY A 93 -3.79 14.90 17.93
C GLY A 93 -2.44 14.81 17.22
N ALA A 94 -1.32 14.74 17.94
CA ALA A 94 0.01 14.62 17.33
C ALA A 94 0.18 13.27 16.59
N ASP A 95 -0.15 12.16 17.27
CA ASP A 95 -0.09 10.81 16.69
C ASP A 95 -1.08 10.66 15.53
N TYR A 96 -2.29 11.23 15.66
CA TYR A 96 -3.30 11.23 14.62
C TYR A 96 -2.81 11.95 13.36
N GLN A 97 -2.25 13.16 13.49
CA GLN A 97 -1.73 13.90 12.34
C GLN A 97 -0.55 13.19 11.68
N LYS A 98 0.30 12.53 12.47
CA LYS A 98 1.41 11.73 11.97
C LYS A 98 0.92 10.54 11.13
N LEU A 99 -0.04 9.78 11.66
CA LEU A 99 -0.64 8.65 10.94
C LEU A 99 -1.40 9.12 9.68
N ARG A 100 -2.15 10.22 9.79
CA ARG A 100 -2.84 10.84 8.65
C ARG A 100 -1.87 11.22 7.54
N HIS A 101 -0.75 11.85 7.90
CA HIS A 101 0.28 12.20 6.94
C HIS A 101 0.97 10.98 6.33
N ALA A 102 1.11 9.88 7.09
CA ALA A 102 1.63 8.62 6.55
C ALA A 102 0.71 8.08 5.44
N TYR A 103 -0.61 8.03 5.65
CA TYR A 103 -1.56 7.66 4.59
C TYR A 103 -1.54 8.65 3.41
N GLU A 104 -1.47 9.95 3.69
CA GLU A 104 -1.31 10.97 2.65
C GLU A 104 -0.08 10.71 1.78
N SER A 105 1.07 10.42 2.38
CA SER A 105 2.31 10.11 1.66
C SER A 105 2.17 8.90 0.73
N ILE A 106 1.36 7.91 1.10
CA ILE A 106 1.14 6.68 0.32
C ILE A 106 0.23 6.93 -0.90
N PHE A 107 -0.82 7.74 -0.75
CA PHE A 107 -1.86 7.83 -1.79
C PHE A 107 -1.85 9.12 -2.62
N ALA A 108 -1.31 10.23 -2.10
CA ALA A 108 -1.49 11.56 -2.69
C ALA A 108 -1.00 11.68 -4.15
N ASP A 109 0.08 10.97 -4.49
CA ASP A 109 0.68 11.08 -5.82
C ASP A 109 0.28 9.95 -6.78
N LEU A 110 -0.45 8.95 -6.29
CA LEU A 110 -0.85 7.80 -7.10
C LEU A 110 -1.93 8.22 -8.10
N LYS A 111 -1.63 8.03 -9.39
CA LYS A 111 -2.54 8.40 -10.49
C LYS A 111 -2.95 7.20 -11.30
N TYR A 112 -2.03 6.34 -11.74
CA TYR A 112 -2.37 5.25 -12.65
C TYR A 112 -1.96 3.90 -12.11
N PHE A 113 -2.72 2.85 -12.45
CA PHE A 113 -2.25 1.48 -12.31
C PHE A 113 -1.03 1.25 -13.24
N PRO A 114 -0.02 0.49 -12.82
CA PRO A 114 1.27 0.43 -13.52
C PRO A 114 1.23 -0.33 -14.85
N ILE A 115 0.18 -1.10 -15.14
CA ILE A 115 0.01 -1.80 -16.43
C ILE A 115 -1.18 -1.19 -17.18
N PRO A 116 -1.00 -0.67 -18.40
CA PRO A 116 -2.10 -0.06 -19.13
C PRO A 116 -3.16 -1.10 -19.54
N GLU A 117 -4.37 -0.63 -19.82
CA GLU A 117 -5.43 -1.46 -20.40
C GLU A 117 -5.23 -1.53 -21.91
N SER A 118 -5.27 -2.74 -22.48
CA SER A 118 -5.18 -2.92 -23.92
C SER A 118 -6.50 -2.52 -24.58
N THR A 119 -6.42 -1.75 -25.66
CA THR A 119 -7.55 -1.51 -26.57
C THR A 119 -7.93 -2.73 -27.41
N ASP A 120 -7.06 -3.75 -27.46
CA ASP A 120 -7.31 -5.04 -28.08
C ASP A 120 -7.76 -6.05 -27.00
N ALA A 121 -9.02 -6.47 -27.10
CA ALA A 121 -9.66 -7.42 -26.17
C ALA A 121 -9.07 -8.85 -26.21
N SER A 122 -8.20 -9.16 -27.18
CA SER A 122 -7.47 -10.44 -27.22
C SER A 122 -6.22 -10.47 -26.36
N VAL A 123 -5.82 -9.32 -25.80
CA VAL A 123 -4.73 -9.24 -24.83
C VAL A 123 -5.22 -9.75 -23.48
N PRO A 124 -4.57 -10.78 -22.89
CA PRO A 124 -4.94 -11.27 -21.57
C PRO A 124 -4.72 -10.19 -20.51
N GLU A 125 -5.66 -10.12 -19.58
CA GLU A 125 -5.53 -9.25 -18.41
C GLU A 125 -4.46 -9.75 -17.45
N VAL A 126 -3.82 -8.81 -16.76
CA VAL A 126 -2.91 -9.14 -15.66
C VAL A 126 -3.69 -9.51 -14.40
N THR A 127 -3.09 -10.30 -13.54
CA THR A 127 -3.68 -10.71 -12.26
C THR A 127 -2.73 -10.42 -11.11
N PHE A 128 -3.26 -10.15 -9.91
CA PHE A 128 -2.47 -9.92 -8.71
C PHE A 128 -3.28 -10.27 -7.48
N GLU A 129 -2.60 -10.72 -6.44
CA GLU A 129 -3.22 -11.14 -5.18
C GLU A 129 -2.47 -10.53 -3.98
N ASN A 130 -3.10 -10.58 -2.81
CA ASN A 130 -2.49 -10.09 -1.59
C ASN A 130 -1.55 -11.15 -1.01
N GLY A 131 -0.31 -11.18 -1.51
CA GLY A 131 0.75 -12.05 -1.01
C GLY A 131 1.58 -11.43 0.12
N TRP A 132 1.09 -10.36 0.78
CA TRP A 132 1.87 -9.63 1.78
C TRP A 132 2.35 -10.55 2.90
N MET A 133 3.67 -10.53 3.14
CA MET A 133 4.36 -11.37 4.14
C MET A 133 4.32 -12.88 3.88
N ASP A 134 3.85 -13.33 2.71
CA ASP A 134 4.00 -14.73 2.30
C ASP A 134 5.47 -15.12 2.20
N LYS A 135 5.76 -16.40 2.45
CA LYS A 135 7.13 -16.89 2.48
C LYS A 135 7.74 -16.84 1.07
N ARG A 136 8.89 -16.18 0.93
CA ARG A 136 9.69 -16.23 -0.31
C ARG A 136 10.52 -17.51 -0.37
N THR A 137 10.65 -18.07 -1.57
CA THR A 137 11.39 -19.31 -1.84
C THR A 137 12.88 -19.07 -2.17
N TYR A 138 13.27 -17.83 -2.49
CA TYR A 138 14.63 -17.44 -2.84
C TYR A 138 15.22 -16.39 -1.88
N GLY A 139 16.44 -16.65 -1.42
CA GLY A 139 17.22 -15.70 -0.60
C GLY A 139 16.91 -15.70 0.90
N GLY A 140 16.49 -16.84 1.46
CA GLY A 140 16.26 -17.08 2.89
C GLY A 140 14.79 -16.96 3.34
N GLU A 141 14.54 -17.21 4.63
CA GLU A 141 13.22 -16.98 5.25
C GLU A 141 12.96 -15.47 5.36
N ARG A 142 12.10 -14.97 4.47
CA ARG A 142 11.65 -13.58 4.45
C ARG A 142 10.21 -13.51 3.95
N GLY A 143 9.48 -12.50 4.39
CA GLY A 143 8.18 -12.15 3.85
C GLY A 143 8.29 -11.54 2.45
N HIS A 144 7.23 -11.67 1.67
CA HIS A 144 7.03 -10.92 0.44
C HIS A 144 6.57 -9.51 0.78
N GLU A 145 7.52 -8.59 0.82
CA GLU A 145 7.27 -7.16 1.05
C GLU A 145 7.02 -6.45 -0.29
N GLY A 146 5.84 -6.69 -0.87
CA GLY A 146 5.39 -6.07 -2.11
C GLY A 146 4.15 -6.77 -2.67
N CYS A 147 3.87 -6.57 -3.95
CA CYS A 147 2.81 -7.26 -4.68
C CYS A 147 3.29 -7.62 -6.08
N ASP A 148 3.01 -8.84 -6.52
CA ASP A 148 3.44 -9.34 -7.83
C ASP A 148 2.24 -9.29 -8.79
N ILE A 149 2.37 -8.51 -9.87
CA ILE A 149 1.40 -8.41 -10.95
C ILE A 149 1.80 -9.37 -12.07
N MET A 150 1.05 -10.46 -12.18
CA MET A 150 1.32 -11.61 -13.03
C MET A 150 0.87 -11.34 -14.48
N GLY A 151 1.79 -11.49 -15.42
CA GLY A 151 1.58 -11.38 -16.87
C GLY A 151 1.93 -12.68 -17.60
N THR A 152 1.59 -13.83 -17.00
CA THR A 152 2.09 -15.16 -17.39
C THR A 152 1.57 -15.68 -18.72
N GLU A 153 0.49 -15.11 -19.25
CA GLU A 153 -0.10 -15.52 -20.53
C GLU A 153 0.65 -14.96 -21.76
N ARG A 154 1.63 -14.09 -21.56
CA ARG A 154 2.46 -13.51 -22.62
C ARG A 154 3.94 -13.62 -22.28
N GLU A 155 4.77 -13.49 -23.31
CA GLU A 155 6.21 -13.49 -23.13
C GLU A 155 6.71 -12.20 -22.46
N ARG A 156 7.89 -12.28 -21.86
CA ARG A 156 8.60 -11.11 -21.34
C ARG A 156 8.75 -10.04 -22.43
N GLY A 157 8.69 -8.78 -22.05
CA GLY A 157 8.74 -7.67 -22.99
C GLY A 157 7.39 -7.31 -23.61
N PHE A 158 6.32 -8.08 -23.36
CA PHE A 158 5.00 -7.81 -23.93
C PHE A 158 4.24 -6.70 -23.18
N TYR A 159 4.11 -6.81 -21.86
CA TYR A 159 3.33 -5.85 -21.06
C TYR A 159 4.12 -4.55 -20.80
N PRO A 160 3.62 -3.38 -21.20
CA PRO A 160 4.23 -2.10 -20.84
C PRO A 160 4.11 -1.84 -19.34
N VAL A 161 5.13 -1.24 -18.75
CA VAL A 161 5.15 -0.80 -17.34
C VAL A 161 5.24 0.72 -17.30
N LEU A 162 4.23 1.35 -16.71
CA LEU A 162 4.09 2.79 -16.59
C LEU A 162 4.36 3.25 -15.15
N SER A 163 4.82 4.50 -15.01
CA SER A 163 4.91 5.13 -13.70
C SER A 163 3.51 5.35 -13.11
N MET A 164 3.32 5.00 -11.84
CA MET A 164 2.06 5.19 -11.13
C MET A 164 1.88 6.65 -10.70
N SER A 165 2.98 7.38 -10.53
CA SER A 165 3.01 8.78 -10.10
C SER A 165 3.95 9.63 -10.96
N ASP A 166 3.85 10.94 -10.79
CA ASP A 166 4.96 11.83 -11.11
C ASP A 166 6.11 11.57 -10.12
N GLY A 167 7.33 11.90 -10.47
CA GLY A 167 8.45 11.77 -9.54
C GLY A 167 9.81 11.94 -10.18
N VAL A 168 10.81 11.44 -9.47
CA VAL A 168 12.21 11.42 -9.91
C VAL A 168 12.74 10.00 -9.77
N VAL A 169 13.50 9.54 -10.77
CA VAL A 169 14.23 8.27 -10.69
C VAL A 169 15.28 8.39 -9.58
N GLU A 170 15.11 7.63 -8.51
CA GLU A 170 16.03 7.62 -7.38
C GLU A 170 17.03 6.46 -7.49
N LYS A 171 16.62 5.33 -8.08
CA LYS A 171 17.48 4.17 -8.34
C LYS A 171 17.13 3.51 -9.68
N VAL A 172 18.13 3.03 -10.40
CA VAL A 172 17.95 2.27 -11.65
C VAL A 172 19.09 1.28 -11.89
N GLY A 173 18.84 0.17 -12.57
CA GLY A 173 19.82 -0.91 -12.85
C GLY A 173 19.50 -2.25 -12.19
N TRP A 174 20.53 -3.11 -12.03
CA TRP A 174 20.40 -4.49 -11.56
C TRP A 174 20.42 -4.65 -10.03
N LEU A 175 19.59 -5.56 -9.51
CA LEU A 175 19.72 -6.18 -8.20
C LEU A 175 19.55 -7.70 -8.32
N GLU A 176 20.34 -8.48 -7.58
CA GLU A 176 20.24 -9.95 -7.62
C GLU A 176 18.81 -10.46 -7.38
N LYS A 177 18.13 -9.91 -6.38
CA LYS A 177 16.74 -10.30 -6.07
C LYS A 177 15.70 -9.61 -6.94
N GLY A 178 16.00 -8.45 -7.52
CA GLY A 178 15.03 -7.61 -8.22
C GLY A 178 15.17 -7.58 -9.74
N GLY A 179 16.22 -8.20 -10.30
CA GLY A 179 16.56 -8.09 -11.70
C GLY A 179 16.80 -6.64 -12.12
N TRP A 180 16.36 -6.30 -13.34
CA TRP A 180 16.27 -4.91 -13.76
C TRP A 180 15.13 -4.22 -13.01
N ARG A 181 15.49 -3.21 -12.23
CA ARG A 181 14.55 -2.44 -11.43
C ARG A 181 14.68 -0.94 -11.67
N ILE A 182 13.62 -0.22 -11.38
CA ILE A 182 13.61 1.23 -11.34
C ILE A 182 12.80 1.68 -10.12
N GLY A 183 13.32 2.66 -9.40
CA GLY A 183 12.73 3.22 -8.20
C GLY A 183 12.41 4.69 -8.42
N ILE A 184 11.15 5.07 -8.27
CA ILE A 184 10.66 6.44 -8.44
C ILE A 184 10.29 7.00 -7.08
N ARG A 185 10.87 8.14 -6.70
CA ARG A 185 10.46 8.91 -5.52
C ARG A 185 9.38 9.90 -5.93
N ALA A 186 8.18 9.72 -5.39
CA ALA A 186 7.05 10.62 -5.60
C ALA A 186 7.20 11.91 -4.78
N PRO A 187 6.54 13.03 -5.17
CA PRO A 187 6.63 14.32 -4.47
C PRO A 187 6.32 14.27 -2.96
N SER A 188 5.37 13.45 -2.53
CA SER A 188 4.94 13.27 -1.14
C SER A 188 5.83 12.28 -0.37
N GLY A 189 6.87 11.74 -1.02
CA GLY A 189 7.91 10.94 -0.37
C GLY A 189 7.77 9.43 -0.52
N LEU A 190 6.67 8.90 -1.09
CA LEU A 190 6.57 7.47 -1.39
C LEU A 190 7.61 7.05 -2.43
N TYR A 191 8.35 5.98 -2.13
CA TYR A 191 9.20 5.30 -3.10
C TYR A 191 8.46 4.14 -3.73
N LEU A 192 8.27 4.24 -5.05
CA LEU A 192 7.65 3.25 -5.90
C LEU A 192 8.74 2.42 -6.56
N TYR A 193 8.79 1.15 -6.20
CA TYR A 193 9.77 0.19 -6.70
C TYR A 193 9.13 -0.73 -7.76
N TYR A 194 9.72 -0.76 -8.94
CA TYR A 194 9.32 -1.60 -10.07
C TYR A 194 10.45 -2.56 -10.40
N ALA A 195 10.22 -3.86 -10.33
CA ALA A 195 11.27 -4.88 -10.52
C ALA A 195 10.90 -5.95 -11.55
N HIS A 196 11.89 -6.76 -11.87
CA HIS A 196 11.82 -7.85 -12.86
C HIS A 196 11.54 -7.38 -14.28
N LEU A 197 11.90 -6.15 -14.62
CA LEU A 197 11.74 -5.62 -15.97
C LEU A 197 12.56 -6.44 -16.97
N TYR A 198 12.02 -6.66 -18.17
CA TYR A 198 12.79 -7.25 -19.26
C TYR A 198 13.73 -6.23 -19.90
N SER A 199 13.20 -5.02 -20.12
CA SER A 199 13.92 -3.91 -20.73
C SER A 199 13.37 -2.58 -20.23
N TYR A 200 14.24 -1.57 -20.25
CA TYR A 200 13.84 -0.18 -20.06
C TYR A 200 13.32 0.43 -21.36
N SER A 201 12.44 1.42 -21.25
CA SER A 201 11.91 2.16 -22.39
C SER A 201 12.93 3.09 -23.05
N ARG A 202 13.90 3.56 -22.26
CA ARG A 202 15.04 4.38 -22.65
C ARG A 202 16.19 4.17 -21.66
N ASP A 203 17.31 4.82 -21.92
CA ASP A 203 18.42 4.89 -20.97
C ASP A 203 18.05 5.83 -19.81
N TRP A 204 17.53 5.24 -18.73
CA TRP A 204 17.12 5.94 -17.52
C TRP A 204 18.33 6.24 -16.62
N GLN A 205 18.36 7.43 -16.04
CA GLN A 205 19.41 7.85 -15.11
C GLN A 205 18.81 8.29 -13.77
N GLU A 206 19.55 8.09 -12.68
CA GLU A 206 19.18 8.71 -11.39
C GLU A 206 19.10 10.23 -11.56
N GLY A 207 18.01 10.83 -11.08
CA GLY A 207 17.70 12.25 -11.26
C GLY A 207 16.77 12.57 -12.43
N ASP A 208 16.47 11.60 -13.30
CA ASP A 208 15.50 11.81 -14.38
C ASP A 208 14.10 12.10 -13.82
N VAL A 209 13.44 13.10 -14.38
CA VAL A 209 12.04 13.42 -14.05
C VAL A 209 11.12 12.45 -14.79
N VAL A 210 10.11 11.95 -14.07
CA VAL A 210 9.11 11.03 -14.59
C VAL A 210 7.73 11.63 -14.43
N LYS A 211 6.87 11.45 -15.44
CA LYS A 211 5.43 11.74 -15.34
C LYS A 211 4.61 10.49 -15.07
N ALA A 212 3.52 10.64 -14.33
CA ALA A 212 2.56 9.56 -14.17
C ALA A 212 2.05 9.10 -15.54
N GLY A 213 2.07 7.79 -15.76
CA GLY A 213 1.72 7.19 -17.05
C GLY A 213 2.87 7.13 -18.05
N GLU A 214 4.04 7.68 -17.73
CA GLU A 214 5.21 7.56 -18.58
C GLU A 214 5.71 6.11 -18.62
N LEU A 215 6.04 5.64 -19.83
CA LEU A 215 6.55 4.30 -20.04
C LEU A 215 7.94 4.16 -19.43
N LEU A 216 8.07 3.30 -18.42
CA LEU A 216 9.34 2.98 -17.75
C LEU A 216 10.09 1.86 -18.46
N GLY A 217 9.36 0.88 -18.96
CA GLY A 217 9.92 -0.31 -19.57
C GLY A 217 8.87 -1.37 -19.83
N PHE A 218 9.30 -2.62 -19.88
CA PHE A 218 8.44 -3.76 -20.16
C PHE A 218 8.61 -4.84 -19.10
N MET A 219 7.49 -5.44 -18.70
CA MET A 219 7.44 -6.52 -17.71
C MET A 219 8.28 -7.71 -18.18
N GLY A 220 8.93 -8.39 -17.25
CA GLY A 220 9.76 -9.54 -17.56
C GLY A 220 9.87 -10.52 -16.42
N ASP A 221 11.00 -11.20 -16.40
CA ASP A 221 11.34 -12.27 -15.46
C ASP A 221 12.83 -12.25 -15.13
N THR A 222 13.40 -11.05 -15.04
CA THR A 222 14.81 -10.86 -14.71
C THR A 222 15.05 -10.94 -13.21
N GLY A 223 16.14 -11.59 -12.79
CA GLY A 223 16.57 -11.63 -11.40
C GLY A 223 16.82 -13.04 -10.86
N TYR A 224 16.89 -13.15 -9.53
CA TYR A 224 17.31 -14.33 -8.77
C TYR A 224 18.67 -14.87 -9.22
N SER A 225 19.60 -13.96 -9.48
CA SER A 225 20.95 -14.27 -9.95
C SER A 225 21.91 -13.12 -9.72
N ALA A 226 23.13 -13.45 -9.30
CA ALA A 226 24.23 -12.50 -9.26
C ALA A 226 24.71 -12.09 -10.67
N VAL A 227 24.37 -12.86 -11.71
CA VAL A 227 24.70 -12.55 -13.09
C VAL A 227 23.65 -11.60 -13.66
N GLU A 228 24.08 -10.37 -13.96
CA GLU A 228 23.24 -9.34 -14.57
C GLU A 228 22.59 -9.82 -15.88
N GLY A 229 21.33 -9.46 -16.07
CA GLY A 229 20.55 -9.85 -17.25
C GLY A 229 20.08 -11.30 -17.25
N THR A 230 20.25 -12.05 -16.16
CA THR A 230 19.66 -13.39 -16.05
C THR A 230 18.14 -13.32 -16.12
N VAL A 231 17.54 -14.24 -16.87
CA VAL A 231 16.10 -14.31 -17.11
C VAL A 231 15.59 -15.74 -16.99
N GLY A 232 14.29 -15.95 -16.79
CA GLY A 232 13.65 -17.27 -16.85
C GLY A 232 13.77 -18.13 -15.58
N ASN A 233 14.15 -17.53 -14.45
CA ASN A 233 14.17 -18.20 -13.15
C ASN A 233 12.78 -18.32 -12.50
N PHE A 234 11.79 -17.60 -13.03
CA PHE A 234 10.40 -17.53 -12.56
C PHE A 234 9.51 -16.98 -13.68
N ASP A 235 8.20 -17.00 -13.46
CA ASP A 235 7.22 -16.55 -14.45
C ASP A 235 7.23 -15.03 -14.65
N VAL A 236 6.75 -14.57 -15.81
CA VAL A 236 6.69 -13.13 -16.16
C VAL A 236 5.74 -12.39 -15.21
N HIS A 237 6.30 -11.42 -14.48
CA HIS A 237 5.53 -10.57 -13.57
C HIS A 237 6.24 -9.24 -13.32
N LEU A 238 5.49 -8.23 -12.88
CA LEU A 238 6.02 -6.99 -12.32
C LEU A 238 5.93 -7.09 -10.80
N HIS A 239 7.08 -7.05 -10.12
CA HIS A 239 7.08 -6.86 -8.67
C HIS A 239 6.99 -5.36 -8.36
N VAL A 240 5.96 -5.00 -7.59
CA VAL A 240 5.74 -3.64 -7.08
C VAL A 240 6.05 -3.61 -5.59
N GLY A 241 6.85 -2.64 -5.16
CA GLY A 241 7.13 -2.37 -3.75
C GLY A 241 6.86 -0.91 -3.40
N PHE A 242 6.31 -0.67 -2.22
CA PHE A 242 6.03 0.67 -1.69
C PHE A 242 6.85 0.87 -0.43
N TYR A 243 7.60 1.97 -0.35
CA TYR A 243 8.44 2.26 0.81
C TYR A 243 8.27 3.71 1.25
N ILE A 244 8.05 3.90 2.54
CA ILE A 244 7.99 5.22 3.18
C ILE A 244 9.19 5.41 4.09
N LYS A 245 9.62 6.65 4.25
CA LYS A 245 10.62 7.01 5.27
C LYS A 245 9.90 7.32 6.57
N THR A 246 10.37 6.74 7.66
CA THR A 246 9.82 6.94 9.00
C THR A 246 10.87 7.45 9.99
N ASP A 247 10.54 7.51 11.28
CA ASP A 247 11.48 7.98 12.31
C ASP A 247 12.65 7.00 12.47
N HIS A 248 12.36 5.69 12.34
CA HIS A 248 13.35 4.62 12.58
C HIS A 248 13.82 3.92 11.29
N TYR A 249 13.19 4.18 10.15
CA TYR A 249 13.47 3.48 8.90
C TYR A 249 13.63 4.47 7.74
N ASP A 250 14.73 4.36 7.00
CA ASP A 250 14.88 5.08 5.73
C ASP A 250 13.97 4.50 4.64
N GLU A 251 13.71 3.20 4.70
CA GLU A 251 12.79 2.47 3.81
C GLU A 251 11.99 1.45 4.64
N LEU A 252 10.77 1.82 5.03
CA LEU A 252 9.80 0.90 5.60
C LEU A 252 8.82 0.46 4.52
N SER A 253 8.76 -0.85 4.28
CA SER A 253 7.83 -1.42 3.30
C SER A 253 6.38 -1.37 3.80
N VAL A 254 5.47 -0.97 2.91
CA VAL A 254 4.02 -1.03 3.10
C VAL A 254 3.38 -1.82 1.98
N ASN A 255 2.26 -2.50 2.26
CA ASN A 255 1.60 -3.41 1.34
C ASN A 255 1.04 -2.67 0.11
N PRO A 256 1.57 -2.89 -1.11
CA PRO A 256 1.07 -2.23 -2.31
C PRO A 256 -0.27 -2.78 -2.79
N TYR A 257 -0.67 -3.99 -2.36
CA TYR A 257 -1.84 -4.68 -2.89
C TYR A 257 -3.10 -3.79 -2.87
N TRP A 258 -3.39 -3.17 -1.73
CA TRP A 258 -4.60 -2.36 -1.60
C TRP A 258 -4.54 -1.04 -2.37
N ALA A 259 -3.35 -0.45 -2.51
CA ALA A 259 -3.15 0.71 -3.38
C ALA A 259 -3.29 0.32 -4.86
N LEU A 260 -2.84 -0.87 -5.25
CA LEU A 260 -3.05 -1.41 -6.60
C LEU A 260 -4.53 -1.70 -6.88
N ARG A 261 -5.29 -2.23 -5.90
CA ARG A 261 -6.75 -2.37 -6.00
C ARG A 261 -7.44 -1.01 -6.15
N TYR A 262 -6.99 0.00 -5.40
CA TYR A 262 -7.46 1.39 -5.54
C TYR A 262 -7.23 1.96 -6.95
N LEU A 263 -6.07 1.64 -7.55
CA LEU A 263 -5.71 2.09 -8.88
C LEU A 263 -6.29 1.25 -10.02
N GLU A 264 -6.79 0.04 -9.75
CA GLU A 264 -7.13 -1.00 -10.74
C GLU A 264 -8.00 -0.50 -11.90
N LYS A 265 -8.94 0.42 -11.62
CA LYS A 265 -9.85 1.01 -12.62
C LYS A 265 -9.28 2.25 -13.31
N ASN A 266 -8.21 2.84 -12.79
CA ASN A 266 -7.57 4.03 -13.36
C ASN A 266 -6.36 3.65 -14.22
N ARG A 267 -6.65 3.00 -15.36
CA ARG A 267 -5.65 2.54 -16.32
C ARG A 267 -5.63 3.44 -17.56
N ILE A 268 -4.42 3.75 -18.03
CA ILE A 268 -4.25 4.35 -19.36
C ILE A 268 -4.60 3.29 -20.41
N LYS A 269 -5.41 3.65 -21.39
CA LYS A 269 -5.74 2.76 -22.51
C LYS A 269 -4.70 2.92 -23.62
N VAL A 270 -4.08 1.82 -24.04
CA VAL A 270 -3.07 1.82 -25.11
C VAL A 270 -3.29 0.67 -26.09
N LYS A 271 -2.70 0.78 -27.28
CA LYS A 271 -2.51 -0.38 -28.14
C LYS A 271 -1.13 -0.97 -27.82
N PHE A 272 -1.11 -2.24 -27.44
CA PHE A 272 0.10 -2.98 -27.12
C PHE A 272 0.93 -3.22 -28.38
#